data_AF-A0A7R9QYY5-F1
#
_entry.id   AF-A0A7R9QYY5-F1
#
_cell.length_a   1.000
_cell.length_b   1.000
_cell.length_c   1.000
_cell.angle_alpha   90.00
_cell.angle_beta   90.00
_cell.angle_gamma   90.00
#
_symmetry.space_group_name_H-M   'P 1'
#
loop_
_entity.id
_entity.type
_entity.pdbx_description
1 polymer ?
#
loop_
_entity_poly.entity_id
_entity_poly.type
_entity_poly.pdbx_seq_one_letter_code
_entity_poly.pdbx_strand_id
1 'polypeptide(L)'
;DPAIWADRGHPEVTEAAKQSLYLRYQLLPYLYTLFFKAHVLGNTVVRPLFHEYPTDPQTHSIDEQFMWGSVVLFSPFLFENQKEVNAYLPNDVWYEPTDEFVKLYPKTGFVKIADNNRQIPPIHSSHTSEGWKYSAHWLQQSSQYTGIERQTN
;
A
#
# COMPACT_ATOMS: atom_id res chain seq x y z
N ASP A 1 7.43 -23.28 -1.98
CA ASP A 1 8.60 -22.50 -1.53
C ASP A 1 9.06 -21.60 -2.68
N PRO A 2 9.13 -20.28 -2.50
CA PRO A 2 9.65 -19.35 -3.50
C PRO A 2 11.03 -19.75 -4.07
N ALA A 3 11.91 -20.33 -3.25
CA ALA A 3 13.28 -20.68 -3.65
C ALA A 3 13.31 -21.69 -4.82
N ILE A 4 12.33 -22.59 -4.88
CA ILE A 4 12.21 -23.59 -5.96
C ILE A 4 11.95 -22.93 -7.31
N TRP A 5 11.31 -21.75 -7.35
CA TRP A 5 11.01 -21.06 -8.60
C TRP A 5 12.25 -20.39 -9.20
N ALA A 6 13.16 -19.87 -8.37
CA ALA A 6 14.45 -19.36 -8.84
C ALA A 6 15.26 -20.46 -9.53
N ASP A 7 15.35 -21.65 -8.91
CA ASP A 7 16.09 -22.80 -9.45
C ASP A 7 15.48 -23.37 -10.75
N ARG A 8 14.18 -23.13 -10.98
CA ARG A 8 13.46 -23.53 -12.21
C ARG A 8 13.50 -22.49 -13.32
N GLY A 9 14.32 -21.44 -13.19
CA GLY A 9 14.45 -20.40 -14.20
C GLY A 9 13.36 -19.32 -14.15
N HIS A 10 12.65 -19.19 -13.03
CA HIS A 10 11.63 -18.17 -12.79
C HIS A 10 12.02 -17.22 -11.63
N PRO A 11 13.14 -16.45 -11.75
CA PRO A 11 13.58 -15.53 -10.72
C PRO A 11 12.56 -14.42 -10.41
N GLU A 12 11.72 -14.04 -11.38
CA GLU A 12 10.69 -13.01 -11.24
C GLU A 12 9.64 -13.33 -10.16
N VAL A 13 9.31 -14.61 -9.98
CA VAL A 13 8.36 -15.06 -8.97
C VAL A 13 8.96 -14.93 -7.58
N THR A 14 10.26 -15.24 -7.45
CA THR A 14 10.98 -15.15 -6.19
C THR A 14 11.13 -13.70 -5.75
N GLU A 15 11.47 -12.81 -6.67
CA GLU A 15 11.61 -11.37 -6.37
C GLU A 15 10.26 -10.74 -6.00
N ALA A 16 9.17 -11.05 -6.71
CA ALA A 16 7.83 -10.57 -6.35
C ALA A 16 7.40 -11.07 -4.96
N ALA A 17 7.71 -12.31 -4.61
CA ALA A 17 7.42 -12.86 -3.28
C ALA A 17 8.22 -12.15 -2.17
N LYS A 18 9.52 -11.91 -2.40
CA LYS A 18 10.37 -11.14 -1.46
C LYS A 18 9.84 -9.72 -1.25
N GLN A 19 9.47 -9.02 -2.32
CA GLN A 19 8.91 -7.68 -2.25
C GLN A 19 7.60 -7.65 -1.44
N SER A 20 6.71 -8.62 -1.68
CA SER A 20 5.45 -8.76 -0.94
C SER A 20 5.68 -9.01 0.56
N LEU A 21 6.66 -9.85 0.89
CA LEU A 21 7.04 -10.10 2.28
C LEU A 21 7.67 -8.86 2.94
N TYR A 22 8.52 -8.14 2.23
CA TYR A 22 9.13 -6.91 2.72
C TYR A 22 8.07 -5.87 3.08
N LEU A 23 7.12 -5.62 2.17
CA LEU A 23 5.98 -4.73 2.43
C LEU A 23 5.16 -5.19 3.65
N ARG A 24 4.88 -6.50 3.76
CA ARG A 24 4.17 -7.06 4.91
C ARG A 24 4.91 -6.82 6.22
N TYR A 25 6.23 -6.99 6.25
CA TYR A 25 7.03 -6.75 7.45
C TYR A 25 7.11 -5.26 7.81
N GLN A 26 7.19 -4.38 6.81
CA GLN A 26 7.11 -2.94 7.04
C GLN A 26 5.75 -2.53 7.65
N LEU A 27 4.66 -3.14 7.20
CA LEU A 27 3.30 -2.85 7.68
C LEU A 27 2.85 -3.68 8.89
N LEU A 28 3.72 -4.56 9.43
CA LEU A 28 3.36 -5.50 10.49
C LEU A 28 2.78 -4.82 11.75
N PRO A 29 3.34 -3.70 12.27
CA PRO A 29 2.78 -3.00 13.43
C PRO A 29 1.36 -2.48 13.20
N TYR A 30 1.08 -1.99 11.98
CA TYR A 30 -0.24 -1.53 11.59
C TYR A 30 -1.22 -2.69 11.47
N LEU A 31 -0.83 -3.77 10.79
CA LEU A 31 -1.64 -4.99 10.66
C LEU A 31 -1.98 -5.59 12.03
N TYR A 32 -1.05 -5.62 12.97
CA TYR A 32 -1.30 -6.10 14.33
C TYR A 32 -2.40 -5.30 15.03
N THR A 33 -2.36 -3.97 14.88
CA THR A 33 -3.39 -3.08 15.41
C THR A 33 -4.75 -3.33 14.75
N LEU A 34 -4.78 -3.55 13.42
CA LEU A 34 -6.01 -3.88 12.71
C LEU A 34 -6.59 -5.22 13.16
N PHE A 35 -5.76 -6.26 13.33
CA PHE A 35 -6.21 -7.56 13.84
C PHE A 35 -6.74 -7.47 15.27
N PHE A 36 -6.09 -6.69 16.14
CA PHE A 36 -6.59 -6.45 17.49
C PHE A 36 -7.96 -5.76 17.47
N LYS A 37 -8.11 -4.68 16.68
CA LYS A 37 -9.40 -3.99 16.50
C LYS A 37 -10.47 -4.92 15.93
N ALA A 38 -10.11 -5.79 14.99
CA ALA A 38 -11.02 -6.77 14.41
C ALA A 38 -11.52 -7.77 15.46
N HIS A 39 -10.61 -8.28 16.29
CA HIS A 39 -10.95 -9.22 17.35
C HIS A 39 -11.82 -8.61 18.45
N VAL A 40 -11.50 -7.39 18.91
CA VAL A 40 -12.17 -6.76 20.05
C VAL A 40 -13.48 -6.06 19.66
N LEU A 41 -13.53 -5.42 18.50
CA LEU A 41 -14.63 -4.54 18.10
C LEU A 41 -15.47 -5.11 16.95
N GLY A 42 -15.11 -6.27 16.39
CA GLY A 42 -15.77 -6.82 15.20
C GLY A 42 -15.46 -6.06 13.91
N ASN A 43 -14.40 -5.24 13.92
CA ASN A 43 -13.93 -4.51 12.75
C ASN A 43 -13.36 -5.47 11.67
N THR A 44 -13.26 -4.99 10.43
CA THR A 44 -12.57 -5.71 9.34
C THR A 44 -11.18 -5.15 9.10
N VAL A 45 -10.24 -6.03 8.72
CA VAL A 45 -8.86 -5.63 8.35
C VAL A 45 -8.82 -5.14 6.92
N VAL A 46 -9.43 -5.90 6.00
CA VAL A 46 -9.60 -5.54 4.59
C VAL A 46 -11.00 -4.99 4.38
N ARG A 47 -11.12 -3.86 3.70
CA ARG A 47 -12.37 -3.09 3.57
C ARG A 47 -12.59 -2.65 2.11
N PRO A 48 -13.80 -2.78 1.57
CA PRO A 48 -14.12 -2.17 0.28
C PRO A 48 -14.23 -0.65 0.42
N LEU A 49 -14.03 0.09 -0.68
CA LEU A 49 -14.01 1.57 -0.64
C LEU A 49 -15.33 2.15 -0.14
N PHE A 50 -16.48 1.58 -0.55
CA PHE A 50 -17.80 2.06 -0.11
C PHE A 50 -18.02 1.97 1.41
N HIS A 51 -17.28 1.10 2.10
CA HIS A 51 -17.39 0.97 3.55
C HIS A 51 -16.73 2.15 4.27
N GLU A 52 -15.64 2.67 3.72
CA GLU A 52 -14.93 3.85 4.26
C GLU A 52 -15.50 5.16 3.71
N TYR A 53 -16.01 5.15 2.47
CA TYR A 53 -16.56 6.33 1.79
C TYR A 53 -18.03 6.10 1.34
N PRO A 54 -18.96 5.87 2.28
CA PRO A 54 -20.34 5.48 1.94
C PRO A 54 -21.12 6.56 1.19
N THR A 55 -20.76 7.83 1.38
CA THR A 55 -21.39 8.99 0.72
C THR A 55 -20.93 9.19 -0.72
N ASP A 56 -19.87 8.48 -1.15
CA ASP A 56 -19.34 8.58 -2.51
C ASP A 56 -19.92 7.46 -3.39
N PRO A 57 -20.87 7.76 -4.28
CA PRO A 57 -21.53 6.74 -5.10
C PRO A 57 -20.59 6.04 -6.07
N GLN A 58 -19.44 6.65 -6.42
CA GLN A 58 -18.46 6.02 -7.31
C GLN A 58 -17.83 4.79 -6.66
N THR A 59 -17.77 4.75 -5.32
CA THR A 59 -17.14 3.65 -4.59
C THR A 59 -17.98 2.39 -4.52
N HIS A 60 -19.28 2.48 -4.80
CA HIS A 60 -20.23 1.37 -4.65
C HIS A 60 -20.06 0.31 -5.74
N SER A 61 -19.60 0.72 -6.93
CA SER A 61 -19.37 -0.17 -8.07
C SER A 61 -17.93 -0.69 -8.17
N ILE A 62 -17.06 -0.38 -7.21
CA ILE A 62 -15.64 -0.74 -7.25
C ILE A 62 -15.41 -2.04 -6.48
N ASP A 63 -14.97 -3.08 -7.19
CA ASP A 63 -14.63 -4.40 -6.67
C ASP A 63 -13.14 -4.78 -6.91
N GLU A 64 -12.44 -4.03 -7.75
CA GLU A 64 -11.02 -4.27 -8.08
C GLU A 64 -10.02 -3.56 -7.15
N GLN A 65 -10.50 -2.89 -6.10
CA GLN A 65 -9.68 -2.11 -5.17
C GLN A 65 -10.18 -2.29 -3.73
N PHE A 66 -9.27 -2.23 -2.77
CA PHE A 66 -9.61 -2.38 -1.36
C PHE A 66 -8.67 -1.59 -0.46
N MET A 67 -9.07 -1.40 0.79
CA MET A 67 -8.28 -0.74 1.81
C MET A 67 -7.87 -1.70 2.94
N TRP A 68 -6.70 -1.49 3.54
CA TRP A 68 -6.34 -2.06 4.84
C TRP A 68 -6.63 -1.04 5.92
N GLY A 69 -7.64 -1.33 6.72
CA GLY A 69 -8.28 -0.35 7.60
C GLY A 69 -8.72 0.88 6.81
N SER A 70 -8.61 2.06 7.42
CA SER A 70 -8.96 3.33 6.80
C SER A 70 -7.78 4.00 6.10
N VAL A 71 -6.55 3.49 6.25
CA VAL A 71 -5.32 4.24 5.92
C VAL A 71 -4.71 3.84 4.60
N VAL A 72 -4.67 2.55 4.23
CA VAL A 72 -3.87 2.10 3.08
C VAL A 72 -4.79 1.61 1.97
N LEU A 73 -4.69 2.17 0.76
CA LEU A 73 -5.41 1.73 -0.43
C LEU A 73 -4.55 0.82 -1.31
N PHE A 74 -5.15 -0.25 -1.84
CA PHE A 74 -4.54 -1.19 -2.79
C PHE A 74 -5.37 -1.28 -4.07
N SER A 75 -4.69 -1.19 -5.21
CA SER A 75 -5.29 -1.30 -6.56
C SER A 75 -4.47 -2.30 -7.41
N PRO A 76 -4.65 -3.62 -7.21
CA PRO A 76 -3.86 -4.67 -7.88
C PRO A 76 -4.06 -4.71 -9.40
N PHE A 77 -3.04 -5.20 -10.11
CA PHE A 77 -3.16 -5.65 -11.51
C PHE A 77 -3.82 -7.04 -11.51
N LEU A 78 -5.06 -7.14 -11.98
CA LEU A 78 -5.88 -8.35 -11.88
C LEU A 78 -5.89 -9.18 -13.16
N PHE A 79 -5.63 -8.57 -14.31
CA PHE A 79 -5.72 -9.22 -15.61
C PHE A 79 -4.34 -9.53 -16.20
N GLU A 80 -4.28 -10.61 -16.98
CA GLU A 80 -3.06 -11.02 -17.67
C GLU A 80 -2.60 -9.92 -18.64
N ASN A 81 -1.29 -9.64 -18.66
CA ASN A 81 -0.68 -8.61 -19.51
C ASN A 81 -1.21 -7.18 -19.29
N GLN A 82 -1.91 -6.92 -18.18
CA GLN A 82 -2.34 -5.59 -17.79
C GLN A 82 -1.14 -4.70 -17.48
N LYS A 83 -1.01 -3.58 -18.19
CA LYS A 83 0.08 -2.59 -18.03
C LYS A 83 -0.34 -1.33 -17.30
N GLU A 84 -1.63 -1.14 -17.09
CA GLU A 84 -2.21 0.02 -16.42
C GLU A 84 -3.37 -0.43 -15.53
N VAL A 85 -3.44 0.12 -14.31
CA VAL A 85 -4.60 0.02 -13.42
C VAL A 85 -5.31 1.36 -13.40
N ASN A 86 -6.64 1.34 -13.48
CA ASN A 86 -7.46 2.52 -13.29
C ASN A 86 -7.90 2.59 -11.83
N ALA A 87 -7.07 3.19 -10.98
CA ALA A 87 -7.34 3.32 -9.56
C ALA A 87 -8.31 4.47 -9.30
N TYR A 88 -9.20 4.33 -8.33
CA TYR A 88 -10.11 5.41 -7.92
C TYR A 88 -9.64 5.93 -6.57
N LEU A 89 -9.40 7.23 -6.51
CA LEU A 89 -9.04 7.94 -5.30
C LEU A 89 -10.25 8.78 -4.85
N PRO A 90 -10.97 8.36 -3.80
CA PRO A 90 -11.98 9.17 -3.15
C PRO A 90 -11.45 10.56 -2.78
N ASN A 91 -12.36 11.51 -2.54
CA ASN A 91 -12.00 12.88 -2.18
C ASN A 91 -11.38 12.95 -0.76
N ASP A 92 -10.09 12.64 -0.67
CA ASP A 92 -9.26 12.62 0.52
C ASP A 92 -7.84 13.08 0.14
N VAL A 93 -7.00 13.33 1.14
CA VAL A 93 -5.58 13.61 0.94
C VAL A 93 -4.84 12.28 0.91
N TRP A 94 -4.22 12.03 -0.24
CA TRP A 94 -3.51 10.81 -0.55
C TRP A 94 -2.01 11.07 -0.56
N TYR A 95 -1.20 10.10 -0.14
CA TYR A 95 0.26 10.22 -0.17
C TYR A 95 0.91 9.04 -0.90
N GLU A 96 1.97 9.34 -1.65
CA GLU A 96 2.85 8.38 -2.31
C GLU A 96 4.05 8.09 -1.39
N PRO A 97 4.22 6.84 -0.91
CA PRO A 97 5.45 6.42 -0.24
C PRO A 97 6.61 6.43 -1.22
N THR A 98 7.56 7.32 -0.97
CA THR A 98 8.86 7.38 -1.67
C THR A 98 9.97 7.06 -0.65
N ASP A 99 11.10 6.54 -1.11
CA ASP A 99 12.22 6.07 -0.27
C ASP A 99 12.78 7.12 0.70
N GLU A 100 12.63 8.42 0.41
CA GLU A 100 13.16 9.51 1.23
C GLU A 100 12.07 10.42 1.85
N PHE A 101 10.88 10.50 1.26
CA PHE A 101 9.82 11.42 1.69
C PHE A 101 8.41 10.89 1.41
N VAL A 102 7.45 11.31 2.23
CA VAL A 102 6.02 11.15 1.95
C VAL A 102 5.59 12.31 1.06
N LYS A 103 5.23 12.03 -0.20
CA LYS A 103 4.79 13.06 -1.15
C LYS A 103 3.27 13.11 -1.24
N LEU A 104 2.69 14.30 -1.27
CA LEU A 104 1.26 14.47 -1.55
C LEU A 104 0.93 13.99 -2.97
N TYR A 105 -0.10 13.16 -3.08
CA TYR A 105 -0.64 12.74 -4.35
C TYR A 105 -1.58 13.85 -4.87
N PRO A 106 -1.29 14.45 -6.04
CA PRO A 106 -1.91 15.71 -6.45
C PRO A 106 -3.31 15.55 -7.07
N LYS A 107 -3.82 14.33 -7.23
CA LYS A 107 -5.05 14.04 -7.98
C LYS A 107 -6.00 13.17 -7.17
N THR A 108 -7.29 13.49 -7.24
CA THR A 108 -8.40 12.64 -6.79
C THR A 108 -9.23 12.19 -8.00
N GLY A 109 -10.11 11.22 -7.81
CA GLY A 109 -10.87 10.55 -8.86
C GLY A 109 -10.12 9.40 -9.52
N PHE A 110 -10.50 9.06 -10.76
CA PHE A 110 -9.84 7.99 -11.51
C PHE A 110 -8.45 8.40 -11.98
N VAL A 111 -7.45 7.62 -11.56
CA VAL A 111 -6.04 7.82 -11.90
C VAL A 111 -5.48 6.55 -12.51
N LYS A 112 -4.83 6.71 -13.66
CA LYS A 112 -4.11 5.63 -14.32
C LYS A 112 -2.73 5.45 -13.70
N ILE A 113 -2.47 4.26 -13.18
CA ILE A 113 -1.18 3.86 -12.62
C ILE A 113 -0.56 2.85 -13.58
N ALA A 114 0.58 3.19 -14.16
CA ALA A 114 1.32 2.31 -15.05
C ALA A 114 2.11 1.26 -14.25
N ASP A 115 2.31 0.07 -14.81
CA ASP A 115 3.17 -0.96 -14.23
C ASP A 115 4.65 -0.53 -14.34
N ASN A 116 5.11 0.23 -13.34
CA ASN A 116 6.50 0.62 -13.16
C ASN A 116 7.16 -0.23 -12.07
N ASN A 117 7.20 -1.55 -12.29
CA ASN A 117 7.84 -2.55 -11.42
C ASN A 117 6.94 -3.07 -10.28
N ARG A 118 5.62 -3.21 -10.54
CA ARG A 118 4.61 -3.80 -9.63
C ARG A 118 4.54 -3.21 -8.21
N GLN A 119 5.13 -2.04 -8.00
CA GLN A 119 4.99 -1.31 -6.76
C GLN A 119 3.68 -0.55 -6.83
N ILE A 120 2.68 -1.03 -6.08
CA ILE A 120 1.58 -0.16 -5.67
C ILE A 120 2.08 0.50 -4.39
N PRO A 121 2.51 1.77 -4.46
CA PRO A 121 2.85 2.48 -3.24
C PRO A 121 1.58 2.54 -2.38
N PRO A 122 1.58 2.05 -1.11
CA PRO A 122 0.40 2.14 -0.27
C PRO A 122 -0.03 3.59 -0.17
N ILE A 123 -1.17 3.93 -0.78
CA ILE A 123 -1.62 5.32 -0.79
C ILE A 123 -2.27 5.57 0.56
N HIS A 124 -1.65 6.45 1.34
CA HIS A 124 -2.09 6.76 2.70
C HIS A 124 -3.21 7.81 2.67
N SER A 125 -4.36 7.51 3.29
CA SER A 125 -5.42 8.49 3.51
C SER A 125 -5.18 9.31 4.79
N SER A 126 -5.64 10.55 4.82
CA SER A 126 -5.50 11.46 5.97
C SER A 126 -6.48 11.20 7.11
N HIS A 127 -7.30 10.14 7.02
CA HIS A 127 -8.50 9.94 7.83
C HIS A 127 -8.27 9.76 9.34
N THR A 128 -7.01 9.73 9.81
CA THR A 128 -6.72 9.72 11.25
C THR A 128 -5.60 10.70 11.59
N SER A 129 -5.84 11.54 12.60
CA SER A 129 -4.85 12.45 13.23
C SER A 129 -3.62 11.74 13.82
N GLU A 130 -3.59 10.40 13.77
CA GLU A 130 -2.54 9.52 14.28
C GLU A 130 -1.79 8.77 13.17
N GLY A 131 -2.38 8.60 11.97
CA GLY A 131 -1.79 7.78 10.89
C GLY A 131 -0.43 8.30 10.39
N TRP A 132 -0.28 9.61 10.28
CA TRP A 132 0.98 10.24 9.87
C TRP A 132 2.06 10.21 10.96
N LYS A 133 1.67 10.12 12.25
CA LYS A 133 2.63 10.05 13.36
C LYS A 133 3.37 8.71 13.35
N TYR A 134 2.67 7.63 12.99
CA TYR A 134 3.29 6.34 12.81
C TYR A 134 4.20 6.34 11.57
N SER A 135 3.73 6.80 10.40
CA SER A 135 4.57 6.80 9.18
C SER A 135 5.84 7.66 9.29
N ALA A 136 5.77 8.83 9.95
CA ALA A 136 6.93 9.70 10.16
C ALA A 136 7.97 9.09 11.12
N HIS A 137 7.52 8.45 12.21
CA HIS A 137 8.42 7.77 13.16
C HIS A 137 9.10 6.53 12.53
N TRP A 138 8.39 5.81 11.65
CA TRP A 138 8.91 4.62 10.95
C TRP A 138 9.98 4.96 9.90
N LEU A 139 9.80 6.03 9.12
CA LEU A 139 10.79 6.46 8.11
C LEU A 139 12.12 6.90 8.76
N GLN A 140 12.05 7.51 9.93
CA GLN A 140 13.24 7.93 10.67
C GLN A 140 14.01 6.73 11.26
N GLN A 141 13.32 5.64 11.62
CA GLN A 141 13.95 4.40 12.08
C GLN A 141 14.49 3.55 10.93
N SER A 142 13.78 3.43 9.80
CA SER A 142 14.24 2.61 8.67
C SER A 142 15.52 3.15 8.03
N SER A 143 15.69 4.48 7.97
CA SER A 143 16.91 5.13 7.49
C SER A 143 18.15 4.79 8.34
N GLN A 144 17.98 4.58 9.66
CA GLN A 144 19.08 4.18 10.55
C GLN A 144 19.52 2.71 10.37
N TYR A 145 18.68 1.85 9.81
CA TYR A 145 18.98 0.42 9.62
C TYR A 145 19.46 0.08 8.19
N THR A 146 19.19 0.93 7.20
CA THR A 146 19.79 0.83 5.87
C THR A 146 21.13 1.56 5.88
N GLY A 147 22.20 0.88 6.31
CA GLY A 147 23.59 1.40 6.31
C GLY A 147 24.15 1.65 4.92
N ILE A 148 23.53 2.52 4.13
CA ILE A 148 24.05 3.06 2.88
C ILE A 148 24.60 4.44 3.21
N GLU A 149 25.79 4.48 3.82
CA GLU A 149 26.65 5.65 3.67
C GLU A 149 27.09 5.69 2.20
N ARG A 150 26.49 6.57 1.41
CA ARG A 150 27.09 6.99 0.15
C ARG A 150 27.57 8.42 0.31
N GLN A 151 28.90 8.53 0.31
CA GLN A 151 29.63 9.77 0.15
C GLN A 151 29.01 10.60 -0.97
N THR A 152 28.46 11.74 -0.60
CA THR A 152 28.25 12.85 -1.52
C THR A 152 29.61 13.44 -1.84
N ASN A 153 29.87 13.68 -3.12
CA ASN A 153 31.04 14.37 -3.67
C ASN A 153 31.52 15.56 -2.83
#